data_AF-A0A2H6EBX9-F1
#
_entry.id   AF-A0A2H6EBX9-F1
#
_cell.length_a   1.000
_cell.length_b   1.000
_cell.length_c   1.000
_cell.angle_alpha   90.00
_cell.angle_beta   90.00
_cell.angle_gamma   90.00
#
_symmetry.space_group_name_H-M   'P 1'
#
loop_
_entity.id
_entity.type
_entity.pdbx_description
1 polymer ?
#
loop_
_entity_poly.entity_id
_entity_poly.type
_entity_poly.pdbx_seq_one_letter_code
_entity_poly.pdbx_strand_id
1 'polypeptide(L)'
;MGDIIFWTLIRTAITIPVIWVLKSYVDEQLWWLISIAVIYLVLIHPAVVGYKKFEEKSKSILDSTLCATCKHFDRSAVLCMKYDKHPTEDYIPCDGVDWEPK
;
A
#
# COMPACT_ATOMS: atom_id res chain seq x y z
N MET A 1 5.32 -1.27 -0.47
CA MET A 1 4.57 -0.01 -0.74
C MET A 1 4.86 0.62 -2.10
N GLY A 2 6.13 0.73 -2.54
CA GLY A 2 6.48 1.42 -3.79
C GLY A 2 5.75 0.92 -5.03
N ASP A 3 5.57 -0.40 -5.18
CA ASP A 3 4.84 -0.99 -6.32
C ASP A 3 3.34 -0.59 -6.34
N ILE A 4 2.71 -0.48 -5.16
CA ILE A 4 1.31 -0.05 -5.03
C ILE A 4 1.18 1.42 -5.47
N ILE A 5 2.10 2.27 -5.01
CA ILE A 5 2.12 3.71 -5.33
C ILE A 5 2.39 3.91 -6.83
N PHE A 6 3.38 3.21 -7.38
CA PHE A 6 3.76 3.29 -8.79
C PHE A 6 2.60 2.92 -9.72
N TRP A 7 1.94 1.78 -9.47
CA TRP A 7 0.78 1.36 -10.24
C TRP A 7 -0.43 2.28 -10.07
N THR A 8 -0.59 2.90 -8.90
CA THR A 8 -1.64 3.91 -8.68
C THR A 8 -1.37 5.15 -9.52
N LEU A 9 -0.14 5.65 -9.54
CA LEU A 9 0.27 6.79 -10.38
C LEU A 9 0.02 6.54 -11.87
N ILE A 10 0.41 5.36 -12.37
CA ILE A 10 0.17 4.96 -13.77
C ILE A 10 -1.33 4.94 -14.08
N ARG A 11 -2.14 4.32 -13.20
CA ARG A 11 -3.59 4.27 -13.38
C ARG A 11 -4.20 5.66 -13.41
N THR A 12 -3.79 6.56 -12.52
CA THR A 12 -4.23 7.97 -12.52
C THR A 12 -3.88 8.65 -13.83
N ALA A 13 -2.63 8.52 -14.29
CA ALA A 13 -2.15 9.14 -15.53
C ALA A 13 -2.93 8.69 -16.77
N ILE A 14 -3.41 7.44 -16.80
CA ILE A 14 -4.25 6.90 -17.88
C ILE A 14 -5.73 7.28 -17.69
N THR A 15 -6.21 7.35 -16.46
CA THR A 15 -7.64 7.60 -16.16
C THR A 15 -8.05 9.02 -16.55
N ILE A 16 -7.18 10.01 -16.34
CA ILE A 16 -7.44 11.41 -16.67
C ILE A 16 -7.75 11.61 -18.17
N PRO A 17 -6.90 11.19 -19.12
CA PRO A 17 -7.20 11.34 -20.54
C PRO A 17 -8.41 10.49 -20.98
N VAL A 18 -8.61 9.30 -20.39
CA VAL A 18 -9.78 8.45 -20.70
C VAL A 18 -11.09 9.15 -20.33
N ILE A 19 -11.19 9.72 -19.13
CA ILE A 19 -12.40 10.46 -18.68
C ILE A 19 -12.62 11.71 -19.54
N TRP A 20 -11.54 12.37 -19.96
CA TRP A 20 -11.60 13.56 -20.80
C TRP A 20 -12.15 13.25 -22.20
N VAL A 21 -11.69 12.17 -22.83
CA VAL A 21 -12.25 11.69 -24.12
C VAL A 21 -13.71 11.27 -23.94
N LEU A 22 -14.05 10.60 -22.85
CA LEU A 22 -15.41 10.15 -22.57
C LEU A 22 -16.43 11.31 -22.47
N LYS A 23 -15.97 12.50 -22.10
CA LYS A 23 -16.82 13.70 -22.00
C LYS A 23 -17.54 14.02 -23.31
N SER A 24 -16.93 13.73 -24.46
CA SER A 24 -17.53 14.04 -25.76
C SER A 24 -18.64 13.06 -26.19
N TYR A 25 -18.79 11.93 -25.51
CA TYR A 25 -19.68 10.84 -25.93
C TYR A 25 -20.88 10.62 -25.01
N VAL A 26 -20.93 11.31 -23.87
CA VAL A 26 -21.90 11.04 -22.79
C VAL A 26 -22.53 12.34 -22.31
N ASP A 27 -23.83 12.31 -22.01
CA ASP A 27 -24.54 13.40 -21.36
C ASP A 27 -23.87 13.84 -20.05
N GLU A 28 -23.92 15.14 -19.75
CA GLU A 28 -23.21 15.76 -18.62
C GLU A 28 -23.57 15.12 -17.27
N GLN A 29 -24.83 14.71 -17.09
CA GLN A 29 -25.29 14.09 -15.86
C GLN A 29 -24.78 12.65 -15.68
N LEU A 30 -24.71 11.88 -16.77
CA LEU A 30 -24.14 10.53 -16.77
C LEU A 30 -22.60 10.57 -16.69
N TRP A 31 -21.97 11.60 -17.26
CA TRP A 31 -20.53 11.80 -17.19
C TRP A 31 -20.02 11.95 -15.76
N TRP A 32 -20.73 12.69 -14.90
CA TRP A 32 -20.38 12.80 -13.47
C TRP A 32 -20.45 11.46 -12.74
N LEU A 33 -21.52 10.68 -12.96
CA LEU A 33 -21.69 9.36 -12.35
C LEU A 33 -20.59 8.38 -12.79
N ILE A 34 -20.29 8.34 -14.09
CA ILE A 34 -19.24 7.47 -14.63
C ILE A 34 -17.87 7.89 -14.09
N SER A 35 -17.58 9.19 -14.02
CA SER A 35 -16.30 9.69 -13.51
C SER A 35 -16.07 9.25 -12.06
N ILE A 36 -17.08 9.38 -11.19
CA ILE A 36 -16.98 8.94 -9.79
C ILE A 36 -16.80 7.42 -9.70
N ALA A 37 -17.55 6.65 -10.49
CA ALA A 37 -17.45 5.19 -10.51
C ALA A 37 -16.06 4.71 -10.97
N VAL A 38 -15.51 5.34 -12.01
CA VAL A 38 -14.18 5.04 -12.54
C VAL A 38 -13.10 5.38 -11.52
N ILE A 39 -13.18 6.55 -10.87
CA ILE A 39 -12.26 6.91 -9.79
C ILE A 39 -12.29 5.86 -8.68
N TYR A 40 -13.47 5.43 -8.25
CA TYR A 40 -13.59 4.42 -7.20
C TYR A 40 -13.00 3.07 -7.61
N LEU A 41 -13.35 2.57 -8.80
CA LEU A 41 -12.89 1.27 -9.28
C LEU A 41 -11.40 1.24 -9.64
N VAL A 42 -10.86 2.33 -10.19
CA VAL A 42 -9.49 2.36 -10.72
C VAL A 42 -8.48 2.84 -9.68
N LEU A 43 -8.89 3.63 -8.70
CA LEU A 43 -7.99 4.15 -7.65
C LEU A 43 -8.22 3.45 -6.31
N ILE A 44 -9.45 3.45 -5.81
CA ILE A 44 -9.74 2.97 -4.45
C ILE A 44 -9.64 1.44 -4.38
N HIS A 45 -10.26 0.73 -5.32
CA HIS A 45 -10.26 -0.73 -5.30
C HIS A 45 -8.84 -1.35 -5.33
N PRO A 46 -7.92 -0.98 -6.26
CA PRO A 46 -6.58 -1.55 -6.25
C PRO A 46 -5.73 -1.10 -5.06
N ALA A 47 -5.97 0.09 -4.49
CA ALA A 47 -5.30 0.52 -3.28
C ALA A 47 -5.68 -0.38 -2.09
N VAL A 48 -6.97 -0.70 -1.92
CA VAL A 48 -7.45 -1.62 -0.88
C VAL A 48 -6.91 -3.03 -1.07
N VAL A 49 -6.92 -3.56 -2.30
CA VAL A 49 -6.37 -4.89 -2.60
C VAL A 49 -4.87 -4.95 -2.38
N GLY A 50 -4.14 -3.90 -2.80
CA GLY A 50 -2.70 -3.78 -2.58
C GLY A 50 -2.35 -3.74 -1.10
N TYR A 51 -3.13 -3.00 -0.29
CA TYR A 51 -2.96 -2.95 1.15
C TYR A 51 -3.19 -4.32 1.81
N LYS A 52 -4.29 -4.99 1.48
CA LYS A 52 -4.58 -6.35 2.01
C LYS A 52 -3.49 -7.35 1.66
N LYS A 53 -3.00 -7.34 0.42
CA LYS A 53 -1.93 -8.24 -0.03
C LYS A 53 -0.60 -7.94 0.67
N PHE A 54 -0.33 -6.67 0.96
CA PHE A 54 0.84 -6.27 1.74
C PHE A 54 0.71 -6.75 3.19
N GLU A 55 -0.45 -6.57 3.81
CA GLU A 55 -0.72 -7.02 5.18
C GLU A 55 -0.60 -8.55 5.31
N GLU A 56 -1.17 -9.32 4.38
CA GLU A 56 -1.08 -10.78 4.38
C GLU A 56 0.37 -11.27 4.24
N LYS A 57 1.15 -10.71 3.32
CA LYS A 57 2.57 -11.05 3.18
C LYS A 57 3.42 -10.63 4.37
N SER A 58 3.06 -9.52 5.00
CA SER A 58 3.80 -9.00 6.15
C SER A 58 3.46 -9.81 7.41
N LYS A 59 2.26 -10.38 7.49
CA LYS A 59 1.79 -11.16 8.65
C LYS A 59 2.70 -12.35 8.96
N SER A 60 3.21 -13.06 7.95
CA SER A 60 4.15 -14.17 8.18
C SER A 60 5.47 -13.71 8.80
N ILE A 61 5.97 -12.53 8.41
CA ILE A 61 7.19 -11.92 8.97
C ILE A 61 6.91 -11.37 10.38
N LEU A 62 5.72 -10.82 10.61
CA LEU A 62 5.29 -10.29 11.91
C LEU A 62 5.13 -11.38 12.97
N ASP A 63 4.57 -12.54 12.60
CA ASP A 63 4.34 -13.64 13.53
C ASP A 63 5.60 -14.47 13.80
N SER A 64 6.58 -14.48 12.88
CA SER A 64 7.83 -15.25 13.02
C SER A 64 8.98 -14.49 13.68
N THR A 65 8.92 -13.16 13.75
CA THR A 65 10.06 -12.34 14.23
C THR A 65 9.80 -11.69 15.59
N LEU A 66 10.75 -11.83 16.51
CA LEU A 66 10.77 -11.09 17.78
C LEU A 66 10.71 -9.56 17.58
N CYS A 67 11.13 -9.07 16.41
CA CYS A 67 11.15 -7.64 16.11
C CYS A 67 9.73 -7.01 16.04
N ALA A 68 8.69 -7.79 15.73
CA ALA A 68 7.32 -7.28 15.59
C ALA A 68 6.68 -6.80 16.91
N THR A 69 7.21 -7.25 18.05
CA THR A 69 6.82 -6.83 19.41
C THR A 69 7.66 -5.67 19.94
N CYS A 70 8.64 -5.19 19.16
CA CYS A 70 9.50 -4.07 19.53
C CYS A 70 8.74 -2.74 19.50
N LYS A 71 9.03 -1.85 20.46
CA LYS A 71 8.51 -0.48 20.52
C LYS A 71 8.78 0.34 19.26
N HIS A 72 9.95 0.16 18.64
CA HIS A 72 10.42 0.93 17.48
C HIS A 72 10.05 0.33 16.12
N PHE A 73 9.25 -0.74 16.10
CA PHE A 73 8.86 -1.41 14.87
C PHE A 73 7.60 -0.80 14.27
N ASP A 74 7.68 -0.40 12.99
CA ASP A 74 6.56 0.11 12.21
C ASP A 74 5.91 -1.03 11.40
N ARG A 75 4.65 -1.36 11.75
CA ARG A 75 3.85 -2.38 11.08
C ARG A 75 3.42 -1.98 9.68
N SER A 76 3.24 -0.68 9.44
CA SER A 76 2.85 -0.20 8.13
C SER A 76 4.00 -0.41 7.14
N ALA A 77 5.23 -0.08 7.52
CA ALA A 77 6.40 -0.15 6.66
C ALA A 77 7.25 -1.43 6.80
N VAL A 78 6.93 -2.28 7.78
CA VAL A 78 7.65 -3.52 8.11
C VAL A 78 9.15 -3.24 8.24
N LEU A 79 9.47 -2.28 9.11
CA LEU A 79 10.85 -1.86 9.36
C LEU A 79 11.04 -1.42 10.81
N CYS A 80 12.26 -1.58 11.30
CA CYS A 80 12.67 -1.06 12.59
C CYS A 80 13.11 0.40 12.42
N MET A 81 12.35 1.34 12.99
CA MET A 81 12.59 2.78 12.84
C MET A 81 13.90 3.25 13.46
N LYS A 82 14.44 2.52 14.47
CA LYS A 82 15.68 2.90 15.17
C LYS A 82 16.91 2.87 14.26
N TYR A 83 16.94 1.95 13.30
CA TYR A 83 18.07 1.75 12.38
C TYR A 83 17.67 1.69 10.90
N ASP A 84 16.38 1.90 10.60
CA ASP A 84 15.78 1.85 9.27
C ASP A 84 16.09 0.54 8.51
N LYS A 85 15.98 -0.59 9.22
CA LYS A 85 16.25 -1.94 8.68
C LYS A 85 14.99 -2.77 8.58
N HIS A 86 14.85 -3.50 7.49
CA HIS A 86 13.78 -4.48 7.30
C HIS A 86 14.15 -5.82 7.96
N PRO A 87 13.26 -6.41 8.79
CA PRO A 87 13.40 -7.79 9.21
C PRO A 87 13.07 -8.75 8.06
N THR A 88 13.72 -9.90 8.04
CA THR A 88 13.36 -11.04 7.18
C THR A 88 13.19 -12.29 8.03
N GLU A 89 12.72 -13.38 7.44
CA GLU A 89 12.53 -14.66 8.17
C GLU A 89 13.81 -15.11 8.88
N ASP A 90 14.97 -14.95 8.22
CA ASP A 90 16.28 -15.33 8.77
C ASP A 90 17.09 -14.18 9.39
N TYR A 91 16.57 -12.94 9.38
CA TYR A 91 17.32 -11.76 9.82
C TYR A 91 16.49 -10.92 10.79
N ILE A 92 16.95 -10.88 12.04
CA ILE A 92 16.41 -10.01 13.08
C ILE A 92 17.32 -8.78 13.19
N PRO A 93 16.81 -7.56 12.96
CA PRO A 93 17.57 -6.35 13.19
C PRO A 93 18.13 -6.31 14.61
N CYS A 94 19.43 -6.02 14.71
CA CYS A 94 20.19 -5.89 15.97
C CYS A 94 20.36 -7.16 16.80
N ASP A 95 20.16 -8.36 16.22
CA ASP A 95 20.29 -9.65 16.91
C ASP A 95 19.50 -9.74 18.24
N GLY A 96 18.46 -8.90 18.40
CA GLY A 96 17.67 -8.78 19.62
C GLY A 96 18.31 -7.99 20.78
N VAL A 97 19.51 -7.39 20.62
CA VAL A 97 20.22 -6.69 21.71
C VAL A 97 19.58 -5.34 22.04
N ASP A 98 19.23 -4.58 21.01
CA ASP A 98 18.58 -3.27 21.10
C ASP A 98 17.04 -3.34 21.11
N TRP A 99 16.50 -4.55 21.31
CA TRP A 99 15.07 -4.80 21.31
C TRP A 99 14.44 -4.37 22.63
N GLU A 100 13.41 -3.52 22.54
CA GLU A 100 12.65 -3.05 23.69
C GLU A 100 11.20 -3.52 23.56
N PRO A 101 10.66 -4.30 24.53
CA PRO A 101 9.27 -4.73 24.50
C PRO A 101 8.32 -3.54 24.60
N LYS A 102 7.15 -3.67 23.98
CA LYS A 102 6.02 -2.76 24.16
C LYS A 102 5.36 -2.91 25.52
#